data_AF-A0AAE3U4W3-F1
#
_entry.id   AF-A0AAE3U4W3-F1
#
_cell.length_a   1.000
_cell.length_b   1.000
_cell.length_c   1.000
_cell.angle_alpha   90.00
_cell.angle_beta   90.00
_cell.angle_gamma   90.00
#
_symmetry.space_group_name_H-M   'P 1'
#
loop_
_entity.id
_entity.type
_entity.pdbx_description
1 polymer ?
#
loop_
_entity_poly.entity_id
_entity_poly.type
_entity_poly.pdbx_seq_one_letter_code
_entity_poly.pdbx_strand_id
1 'polypeptide(L)'
;MKKEFNLRNLHDLTLRLNTSPPDVIDDWRTLLSDEFDLSEEESKYLEYIAYEDSGDVHKTIQAAFNEALANVRAGGRMRLRVYKDPANHGRVLRLETNSPKFVSSEVFFDEKFKEPFPDEGTMTTTDLICCCANCRHWHRCGTRPNPCIPHN
;
A
#
# COMPACT_ATOMS: atom_id res chain seq x y z
N MET A 1 -10.57 6.47 -16.64
CA MET A 1 -10.82 5.04 -16.93
C MET A 1 -10.09 4.25 -15.87
N LYS A 2 -10.79 3.37 -15.14
CA LYS A 2 -10.20 2.57 -14.06
C LYS A 2 -9.25 1.50 -14.64
N LYS A 3 -8.22 1.12 -13.88
CA LYS A 3 -7.19 0.16 -14.29
C LYS A 3 -7.31 -1.17 -13.54
N GLU A 4 -6.89 -2.28 -14.13
CA GLU A 4 -6.81 -3.54 -13.38
C GLU A 4 -5.88 -3.41 -12.15
N PHE A 5 -6.25 -4.02 -11.02
CA PHE A 5 -5.37 -4.12 -9.86
C PHE A 5 -4.22 -5.10 -10.12
N ASN A 6 -3.04 -4.59 -10.50
CA ASN A 6 -1.83 -5.37 -10.71
C ASN A 6 -0.57 -4.59 -10.29
N LEU A 7 0.58 -5.26 -10.22
CA LEU A 7 1.84 -4.67 -9.75
C LEU A 7 2.30 -3.47 -10.58
N ARG A 8 2.03 -3.48 -11.88
CA ARG A 8 2.40 -2.39 -12.79
C ARG A 8 1.56 -1.15 -12.49
N ASN A 9 0.24 -1.31 -12.38
CA ASN A 9 -0.65 -0.18 -12.12
C ASN A 9 -0.49 0.36 -10.68
N LEU A 10 -0.13 -0.49 -9.70
CA LEU A 10 0.28 -0.06 -8.35
C LEU A 10 1.58 0.77 -8.36
N HIS A 11 2.54 0.38 -9.19
CA HIS A 11 3.77 1.15 -9.40
C HIS A 11 3.46 2.51 -10.04
N ASP A 12 2.60 2.55 -11.05
CA ASP A 12 2.20 3.80 -11.70
C ASP A 12 1.47 4.75 -10.75
N LEU A 13 0.57 4.22 -9.90
CA LEU A 13 -0.06 4.99 -8.81
C LEU A 13 0.99 5.55 -7.85
N THR A 14 1.92 4.71 -7.41
CA THR A 14 3.01 5.11 -6.51
C THR A 14 3.85 6.23 -7.13
N LEU A 15 4.24 6.09 -8.40
CA LEU A 15 5.03 7.10 -9.12
C LEU A 15 4.28 8.43 -9.19
N ARG A 16 2.96 8.40 -9.47
CA ARG A 16 2.10 9.59 -9.46
C ARG A 16 2.09 10.27 -8.10
N LEU A 17 1.93 9.52 -7.02
CA LEU A 17 1.92 10.06 -5.66
C LEU A 17 3.27 10.66 -5.25
N ASN A 18 4.39 10.09 -5.72
CA ASN A 18 5.72 10.64 -5.45
C ASN A 18 6.04 11.89 -6.28
N THR A 19 5.53 11.98 -7.51
CA THR A 19 5.83 13.09 -8.43
C THR A 19 4.90 14.29 -8.23
N SER A 20 3.64 14.03 -7.88
CA SER A 20 2.63 15.05 -7.62
C SER A 20 1.81 14.64 -6.39
N PRO A 21 2.42 14.71 -5.19
CA PRO A 21 1.73 14.34 -3.95
C PRO A 21 0.58 15.32 -3.67
N PRO A 22 -0.67 14.85 -3.49
CA PRO A 22 -1.72 15.71 -2.97
C PRO A 22 -1.39 16.15 -1.53
N ASP A 23 -1.91 17.29 -1.09
CA ASP A 23 -1.69 17.79 0.28
C ASP A 23 -2.24 16.83 1.34
N VAL A 24 -3.44 16.29 1.09
CA VAL A 24 -4.13 15.29 1.90
C VAL A 24 -4.87 14.35 0.96
N ILE A 25 -5.03 13.10 1.39
CA ILE A 25 -6.06 12.21 0.84
C ILE A 25 -7.22 12.20 1.83
N ASP A 26 -8.41 12.56 1.39
CA ASP A 26 -9.62 12.54 2.24
C ASP A 26 -9.97 11.12 2.66
N ASP A 27 -9.89 10.17 1.71
CA ASP A 27 -10.11 8.74 1.96
C ASP A 27 -9.21 7.88 1.06
N TRP A 28 -8.29 7.13 1.67
CA TRP A 28 -7.39 6.22 0.94
C TRP A 28 -8.14 5.12 0.18
N ARG A 29 -9.36 4.77 0.60
CA ARG A 29 -10.19 3.77 -0.08
C ARG A 29 -10.74 4.31 -1.38
N THR A 30 -11.11 5.59 -1.40
CA THR A 30 -11.53 6.30 -2.61
C THR A 30 -10.38 6.38 -3.60
N LEU A 31 -9.15 6.65 -3.12
CA LEU A 31 -7.95 6.61 -3.98
C LEU A 31 -7.81 5.26 -4.71
N LEU A 32 -7.95 4.14 -4.00
CA LEU A 32 -7.86 2.82 -4.61
C LEU A 32 -9.07 2.52 -5.52
N SER A 33 -10.27 2.91 -5.11
CA SER A 33 -11.51 2.66 -5.86
C SER A 33 -11.60 3.48 -7.15
N ASP A 34 -10.99 4.67 -7.18
CA ASP A 34 -10.94 5.54 -8.37
C ASP A 34 -9.83 5.12 -9.33
N GLU A 35 -8.69 4.64 -8.81
CA GLU A 35 -7.57 4.19 -9.65
C GLU A 35 -7.85 2.79 -10.25
N PHE A 36 -8.42 1.88 -9.45
CA PHE A 36 -8.53 0.47 -9.81
C PHE A 36 -9.96 0.02 -10.09
N ASP A 37 -10.09 -0.86 -11.07
CA ASP A 37 -11.32 -1.59 -11.40
C ASP A 37 -11.47 -2.76 -10.43
N LEU A 38 -11.95 -2.44 -9.22
CA LEU A 38 -12.17 -3.39 -8.14
C LEU A 38 -13.46 -4.15 -8.39
N SER A 39 -13.46 -5.45 -8.10
CA SER A 39 -14.66 -6.26 -8.05
C SER A 39 -15.62 -5.78 -6.95
N GLU A 40 -16.88 -6.21 -7.03
CA GLU A 40 -17.91 -5.87 -6.04
C GLU A 40 -17.52 -6.34 -4.63
N GLU A 41 -16.89 -7.51 -4.50
CA GLU A 41 -16.40 -8.04 -3.23
C GLU A 41 -15.26 -7.20 -2.64
N GLU A 42 -14.30 -6.77 -3.48
CA GLU A 42 -13.18 -5.92 -3.07
C GLU A 42 -13.66 -4.54 -2.61
N SER A 43 -14.63 -3.97 -3.32
CA SER A 43 -15.24 -2.68 -2.97
C SER A 43 -16.01 -2.77 -1.65
N LYS A 44 -16.84 -3.81 -1.45
CA LYS A 44 -17.53 -4.08 -0.18
C LYS A 44 -16.55 -4.26 0.98
N TYR A 45 -15.40 -4.88 0.74
CA TYR A 45 -14.39 -5.05 1.78
C TYR A 45 -13.73 -3.72 2.18
N LEU A 46 -13.37 -2.87 1.21
CA LEU A 46 -12.87 -1.52 1.52
C LEU A 46 -13.89 -0.71 2.34
N GLU A 47 -15.17 -0.80 2.01
CA GLU A 47 -16.23 -0.18 2.80
C GLU A 47 -16.31 -0.77 4.22
N TYR A 48 -16.24 -2.09 4.36
CA TYR A 48 -16.29 -2.79 5.65
C TYR A 48 -15.18 -2.33 6.62
N ILE A 49 -13.96 -2.06 6.13
CA ILE A 49 -12.84 -1.59 6.96
C ILE A 49 -13.18 -0.29 7.72
N ALA A 50 -14.06 0.58 7.20
CA ALA A 50 -14.48 1.77 7.94
C ALA A 50 -15.31 1.46 9.18
N TYR A 51 -15.92 0.28 9.25
CA TYR A 51 -16.79 -0.15 10.34
C TYR A 51 -16.15 -1.23 11.22
N GLU A 52 -15.10 -1.90 10.74
CA GLU A 52 -14.31 -2.86 11.52
C GLU A 52 -13.57 -2.15 12.67
N ASP A 53 -13.60 -2.74 13.87
CA ASP A 53 -12.84 -2.23 15.04
C ASP A 53 -13.15 -0.75 15.36
N SER A 54 -14.43 -0.36 15.27
CA SER A 54 -14.88 1.05 15.42
C SER A 54 -14.25 2.04 14.43
N GLY A 55 -13.77 1.52 13.29
CA GLY A 55 -13.07 2.29 12.26
C GLY A 55 -11.61 2.61 12.60
N ASP A 56 -11.05 2.04 13.67
CA ASP A 56 -9.69 2.35 14.09
C ASP A 56 -8.65 1.88 13.06
N VAL A 57 -8.89 0.73 12.42
CA VAL A 57 -8.05 0.25 11.30
C VAL A 57 -8.05 1.26 10.15
N HIS A 58 -9.22 1.74 9.75
CA HIS A 58 -9.34 2.77 8.71
C HIS A 58 -8.57 4.05 9.11
N LYS A 59 -8.75 4.54 10.34
CA LYS A 59 -8.06 5.75 10.83
C LYS A 59 -6.54 5.58 10.85
N THR A 60 -6.03 4.43 11.28
CA THR A 60 -4.60 4.13 11.28
C THR A 60 -4.03 4.14 9.87
N ILE A 61 -4.70 3.48 8.91
CA ILE A 61 -4.27 3.47 7.52
C ILE A 61 -4.35 4.88 6.92
N GLN A 62 -5.42 5.61 7.19
CA GLN A 62 -5.62 6.98 6.72
C GLN A 62 -4.51 7.92 7.24
N ALA A 63 -4.14 7.80 8.52
CA ALA A 63 -3.03 8.53 9.10
C ALA A 63 -1.71 8.17 8.40
N ALA A 64 -1.44 6.88 8.19
CA ALA A 64 -0.23 6.42 7.51
C ALA A 64 -0.09 6.96 6.07
N PHE A 65 -1.19 7.02 5.30
CA PHE A 65 -1.19 7.64 3.97
C PHE A 65 -0.88 9.14 4.03
N ASN A 66 -1.51 9.87 4.95
CA ASN A 66 -1.28 11.31 5.08
C ASN A 66 0.14 11.62 5.57
N GLU A 67 0.69 10.83 6.49
CA GLU A 67 2.09 10.90 6.92
C GLU A 67 3.05 10.59 5.76
N ALA A 68 2.75 9.57 4.96
CA ALA A 68 3.54 9.22 3.78
C ALA A 68 3.61 10.37 2.78
N LEU A 69 2.48 11.02 2.50
CA LEU A 69 2.43 12.16 1.60
C LEU A 69 3.16 13.38 2.16
N ALA A 70 3.03 13.65 3.45
CA ALA A 70 3.80 14.70 4.12
C ALA A 70 5.31 14.45 3.99
N ASN A 71 5.73 13.19 4.13
CA ASN A 71 7.12 12.79 3.94
C ASN A 71 7.59 12.97 2.49
N VAL A 72 6.78 12.59 1.50
CA VAL A 72 7.10 12.82 0.07
C VAL A 72 7.29 14.31 -0.20
N ARG A 73 6.40 15.17 0.30
CA ARG A 73 6.52 16.64 0.16
C ARG A 73 7.78 17.20 0.83
N ALA A 74 8.27 16.55 1.88
CA ALA A 74 9.51 16.90 2.56
C ALA A 74 10.77 16.36 1.85
N GLY A 75 10.64 15.77 0.67
CA GLY A 75 11.75 15.20 -0.11
C GLY A 75 12.02 13.71 0.16
N GLY A 76 11.17 13.05 0.95
CA GLY A 76 11.16 11.59 1.11
C GLY A 76 10.50 10.88 -0.08
N ARG A 77 10.27 9.58 0.08
CA ARG A 77 9.56 8.76 -0.91
C ARG A 77 8.61 7.78 -0.25
N MET A 78 7.57 7.37 -0.98
CA MET A 78 6.64 6.31 -0.60
C MET A 78 6.55 5.21 -1.64
N ARG A 79 6.16 4.00 -1.25
CA ARG A 79 5.88 2.87 -2.14
C ARG A 79 4.67 2.07 -1.69
N LEU A 80 3.84 1.66 -2.64
CA LEU A 80 2.85 0.60 -2.43
C LEU A 80 3.40 -0.70 -3.01
N ARG A 81 3.55 -1.74 -2.19
CA ARG A 81 4.09 -3.04 -2.60
C ARG A 81 3.28 -4.19 -2.08
N VAL A 82 3.16 -5.22 -2.91
CA VAL A 82 2.53 -6.48 -2.51
C VAL A 82 3.61 -7.50 -2.17
N TYR A 83 3.67 -7.89 -0.89
CA TYR A 83 4.61 -8.89 -0.38
C TYR A 83 3.95 -10.25 -0.30
N LYS A 84 4.67 -11.33 -0.62
CA LYS A 84 4.20 -12.68 -0.27
C LYS A 84 4.50 -12.90 1.21
N ASP A 85 3.47 -13.16 2.01
CA ASP A 85 3.62 -13.51 3.42
C ASP A 85 3.62 -15.05 3.55
N PRO A 86 4.78 -15.67 3.83
CA PRO A 86 4.87 -17.11 3.97
C PRO A 86 4.16 -17.63 5.24
N ALA A 87 4.00 -16.81 6.28
CA ALA A 87 3.32 -17.22 7.52
C ALA A 87 1.80 -17.29 7.34
N ASN A 88 1.25 -16.41 6.48
CA ASN A 88 -0.19 -16.32 6.24
C ASN A 88 -0.66 -16.96 4.93
N HIS A 89 0.25 -17.64 4.18
CA HIS A 89 -0.02 -18.21 2.84
C HIS A 89 -0.71 -17.22 1.87
N GLY A 90 -0.44 -15.93 2.03
CA GLY A 90 -1.14 -14.84 1.34
C GLY A 90 -0.20 -13.82 0.74
N ARG A 91 -0.76 -12.70 0.27
CA ARG A 91 0.02 -11.50 -0.04
C ARG A 91 -0.48 -10.32 0.78
N VAL A 92 0.39 -9.34 1.00
CA VAL A 92 0.09 -8.17 1.82
C VAL A 92 0.40 -6.93 1.02
N LEU A 93 -0.58 -6.06 0.81
CA LEU A 93 -0.36 -4.72 0.31
C LEU A 93 0.19 -3.87 1.46
N ARG A 94 1.42 -3.39 1.29
CA ARG A 94 2.12 -2.53 2.25
C ARG A 94 2.32 -1.14 1.68
N LEU A 95 2.16 -0.16 2.55
CA LEU A 95 2.67 1.18 2.36
C LEU A 95 4.04 1.28 3.02
N GLU A 96 5.04 1.68 2.26
CA GLU A 96 6.40 1.88 2.73
C GLU A 96 6.77 3.34 2.56
N THR A 97 7.41 3.93 3.57
CA THR A 97 7.89 5.30 3.52
C THR A 97 9.36 5.34 3.91
N ASN A 98 10.15 6.07 3.12
CA ASN A 98 11.54 6.35 3.42
C ASN A 98 11.68 7.84 3.74
N SER A 99 12.01 8.15 4.99
CA SER A 99 12.25 9.53 5.42
C SER A 99 13.64 9.99 4.96
N PRO A 100 13.81 11.27 4.58
CA PRO A 100 15.09 11.80 4.13
C PRO A 100 16.14 11.97 5.26
N LYS A 101 16.03 11.25 6.38
CA LYS A 101 17.00 11.34 7.48
C LYS A 101 18.29 10.62 7.10
N PHE A 102 19.22 11.42 6.60
CA PHE A 102 20.62 11.10 6.25
C PHE A 102 20.80 10.16 5.07
N VAL A 103 20.89 10.73 3.86
CA VAL A 103 21.62 10.06 2.77
C VAL A 103 22.61 11.06 2.21
N SER A 104 23.89 10.88 2.56
CA SER A 104 24.99 11.54 1.88
C SER A 104 25.02 11.11 0.41
N SER A 105 25.39 12.05 -0.45
CA SER A 105 25.60 11.91 -1.88
C SER A 105 26.07 10.52 -2.35
N GLU A 106 25.22 9.82 -3.09
CA GLU A 106 25.47 9.22 -4.41
C GLU A 106 24.33 8.26 -4.75
N VAL A 107 23.42 8.69 -5.65
CA VAL A 107 22.33 7.85 -6.15
C VAL A 107 22.86 7.03 -7.32
N PHE A 108 23.10 5.73 -7.10
CA PHE A 108 23.39 4.79 -8.19
C PHE A 108 22.11 4.54 -9.01
N PHE A 109 22.13 4.84 -10.30
CA PHE A 109 21.08 4.41 -11.24
C PHE A 109 21.38 2.99 -11.71
N ASP A 110 20.35 2.14 -11.84
CA ASP A 110 20.49 0.87 -12.56
C ASP A 110 19.39 0.72 -13.62
N GLU A 111 19.89 0.63 -14.86
CA GLU A 111 19.20 0.87 -16.13
C GLU A 111 18.31 -0.29 -16.60
N LYS A 112 18.06 -1.32 -15.78
CA LYS A 112 17.28 -2.49 -16.25
C LYS A 112 16.03 -2.87 -15.48
N PHE A 113 15.85 -2.47 -14.21
CA PHE A 113 14.60 -2.56 -13.43
C PHE A 113 14.94 -2.16 -11.97
N LYS A 114 15.44 -0.95 -11.71
CA LYS A 114 15.94 -0.61 -10.36
C LYS A 114 15.79 0.87 -10.05
N GLU A 115 14.73 1.23 -9.33
CA GLU A 115 14.83 2.37 -8.42
C GLU A 115 15.53 1.88 -7.14
N PRO A 116 16.75 2.36 -6.82
CA PRO A 116 17.26 2.19 -5.48
C PRO A 116 16.38 3.04 -4.59
N PHE A 117 15.63 2.40 -3.70
CA PHE A 117 15.47 3.07 -2.41
C PHE A 117 16.83 2.89 -1.74
N PRO A 118 17.46 3.97 -1.26
CA PRO A 118 18.59 3.77 -0.38
C PRO A 118 18.06 2.95 0.81
N ASP A 119 18.61 1.76 0.99
CA ASP A 119 18.43 0.95 2.19
C ASP A 119 19.02 1.66 3.45
N GLU A 120 19.64 2.82 3.25
CA GLU A 120 20.22 3.69 4.26
C GLU A 120 19.22 4.74 4.77
N GLY A 121 18.04 4.28 5.18
CA GLY A 121 17.03 5.10 5.84
C GLY A 121 16.10 4.23 6.67
N THR A 122 15.56 4.74 7.78
CA THR A 122 14.52 4.03 8.53
C THR A 122 13.27 3.94 7.65
N MET A 123 13.04 2.77 7.05
CA MET A 123 11.79 2.49 6.35
C MET A 123 10.68 2.25 7.38
N THR A 124 9.63 3.05 7.33
CA THR A 124 8.39 2.76 8.05
C THR A 124 7.48 1.97 7.13
N THR A 125 6.99 0.83 7.60
CA THR A 125 6.09 -0.04 6.85
C THR A 125 4.76 -0.17 7.55
N THR A 126 3.67 0.05 6.82
CA THR A 126 2.29 -0.13 7.29
C THR A 126 1.60 -1.17 6.41
N ASP A 127 1.16 -2.27 7.02
CA ASP A 127 0.32 -3.25 6.36
C ASP A 127 -1.07 -2.65 6.14
N LEU A 128 -1.49 -2.55 4.88
CA LEU A 128 -2.78 -1.99 4.52
C LEU A 128 -3.85 -3.10 4.54
N ILE A 129 -3.64 -4.12 3.71
CA ILE A 129 -4.62 -5.18 3.46
C ILE A 129 -3.88 -6.47 3.13
N CYS A 130 -4.37 -7.58 3.68
CA CYS A 130 -3.95 -8.91 3.28
C CYS A 130 -4.90 -9.46 2.21
N CYS A 131 -4.34 -10.14 1.23
CA CYS A 131 -5.06 -10.76 0.14
C CYS A 131 -4.68 -12.24 0.06
N CYS A 132 -5.58 -13.08 -0.43
CA CYS A 132 -5.24 -14.47 -0.74
C CYS A 132 -4.20 -14.59 -1.87
N ALA A 133 -3.69 -15.79 -2.15
CA ALA A 133 -2.63 -16.00 -3.14
C ALA A 133 -2.90 -15.43 -4.55
N ASN A 134 -4.14 -15.11 -4.90
CA ASN A 134 -4.56 -14.48 -6.17
C ASN A 134 -5.03 -13.02 -6.02
N CYS A 135 -4.97 -12.43 -4.82
CA CYS A 135 -5.55 -11.14 -4.46
C CYS A 135 -7.02 -10.91 -4.82
N ARG A 136 -7.82 -11.96 -4.97
CA ARG A 136 -9.27 -11.81 -5.23
C ARG A 136 -10.11 -11.60 -3.98
N HIS A 137 -9.61 -12.00 -2.82
CA HIS A 137 -10.28 -11.78 -1.54
C HIS A 137 -9.36 -11.00 -0.61
N TRP A 138 -9.90 -9.91 -0.07
CA TRP A 138 -9.18 -8.94 0.76
C TRP A 138 -9.66 -9.10 2.20
N HIS A 139 -8.73 -9.05 3.16
CA HIS A 139 -9.00 -9.22 4.57
C HIS A 139 -7.95 -8.49 5.44
N ARG A 140 -8.25 -8.29 6.72
CA ARG A 140 -7.31 -7.70 7.68
C ARG A 140 -6.20 -8.69 7.97
N CYS A 141 -4.99 -8.19 8.06
CA CYS A 141 -3.83 -9.01 8.38
C CYS A 141 -3.92 -9.51 9.84
N GLY A 142 -3.71 -10.82 10.04
CA GLY A 142 -3.59 -11.44 11.37
C GLY A 142 -4.88 -11.64 12.17
N THR A 143 -6.06 -11.28 11.66
CA THR A 143 -7.32 -11.35 12.45
C THR A 143 -8.23 -12.54 12.11
N ARG A 144 -8.02 -13.23 10.99
CA ARG A 144 -8.76 -14.45 10.65
C ARG A 144 -7.80 -15.49 10.04
N PRO A 145 -8.05 -16.80 10.25
CA PRO A 145 -7.47 -17.83 9.42
C PRO A 145 -7.69 -17.45 7.96
N ASN A 146 -6.65 -17.52 7.13
CA ASN A 146 -6.71 -17.09 5.73
C ASN A 146 -7.95 -17.73 5.07
N PRO A 147 -8.95 -16.93 4.65
CA PRO A 147 -10.24 -17.45 4.19
C PRO A 147 -10.13 -18.25 2.88
N CYS A 148 -8.96 -18.22 2.24
CA CYS A 148 -8.66 -18.98 1.03
C CYS A 148 -7.82 -20.23 1.28
N ILE A 149 -7.50 -20.55 2.53
CA ILE A 149 -7.08 -21.90 2.89
C ILE A 149 -8.37 -22.72 3.00
N PRO A 150 -8.56 -23.79 2.20
CA PRO A 150 -9.73 -24.65 2.38
C PRO A 150 -9.75 -25.17 3.81
N HIS A 151 -10.87 -24.94 4.51
CA HIS A 151 -11.13 -25.55 5.80
C HIS A 151 -11.28 -27.05 5.56
N ASN A 152 -10.28 -27.84 5.97
CA ASN A 152 -10.40 -29.29 6.09
C ASN A 152 -11.31 -29.64 7.27
#